data_AF-A0A918W5X0-F1
#
_entry.id   AF-A0A918W5X0-F1
#
_cell.length_a   1.000
_cell.length_b   1.000
_cell.length_c   1.000
_cell.angle_alpha   90.00
_cell.angle_beta   90.00
_cell.angle_gamma   90.00
#
_symmetry.space_group_name_H-M   'P 1'
#
loop_
_entity.id
_entity.type
_entity.pdbx_description
1 polymer ?
#
loop_
_entity_poly.entity_id
_entity_poly.type
_entity_poly.pdbx_seq_one_letter_code
_entity_poly.pdbx_strand_id
1 'polypeptide(L)'
;MDTTRHIEVCALLRRAESAAQDALNGDQAAARTTLALVTDARQRAEDTGPGTCAHPNCSNELHYVGRGRRPLYCSADCRTDVYQATQMAARALIA
;
A
#
# COMPACT_ATOMS: atom_id res chain seq x y z
N MET A 1 6.30 -1.42 3.53
CA MET A 1 5.06 -2.16 3.84
C MET A 1 5.34 -2.89 5.13
N ASP A 2 4.62 -2.58 6.19
CA ASP A 2 4.77 -3.29 7.46
C ASP A 2 4.48 -4.77 7.21
N THR A 3 5.48 -5.62 7.39
CA THR A 3 5.40 -7.06 7.10
C THR A 3 4.31 -7.72 7.93
N THR A 4 4.04 -7.21 9.13
CA THR A 4 2.98 -7.68 10.02
C THR A 4 1.61 -7.38 9.44
N ARG A 5 1.38 -6.14 8.98
CA ARG A 5 0.13 -5.72 8.34
C ARG A 5 -0.16 -6.54 7.07
N HIS A 6 0.87 -6.81 6.27
CA HIS A 6 0.73 -7.63 5.07
C HIS A 6 0.30 -9.07 5.40
N ILE A 7 0.91 -9.70 6.42
CA ILE A 7 0.57 -11.05 6.85
C ILE A 7 -0.89 -11.12 7.34
N GLU A 8 -1.34 -10.15 8.11
CA GLU A 8 -2.72 -10.08 8.62
C GLU A 8 -3.76 -9.97 7.49
N VAL A 9 -3.53 -9.06 6.53
CA VAL A 9 -4.41 -8.88 5.37
C VAL A 9 -4.49 -10.17 4.56
N CYS A 10 -3.35 -10.81 4.29
CA CYS A 10 -3.31 -12.10 3.58
C CYS A 10 -4.05 -13.21 4.34
N ALA A 11 -3.96 -13.24 5.68
CA ALA A 11 -4.69 -14.19 6.50
C ALA A 11 -6.21 -13.96 6.50
N LEU A 12 -6.66 -12.70 6.44
CA LEU A 12 -8.09 -12.38 6.29
C LEU A 12 -8.61 -12.81 4.90
N LEU A 13 -7.85 -12.54 3.84
CA LEU A 13 -8.24 -12.90 2.47
C LEU A 13 -8.35 -14.42 2.28
N ARG A 14 -7.40 -15.20 2.81
CA ARG A 14 -7.49 -16.68 2.76
C ARG A 14 -8.73 -17.21 3.47
N ARG A 15 -9.10 -16.64 4.62
CA ARG A 15 -10.33 -17.02 5.33
C ARG A 15 -11.58 -16.61 4.56
N ALA A 16 -11.56 -15.45 3.92
CA ALA A 16 -12.67 -14.98 3.09
C ALA A 16 -12.90 -15.91 1.89
N GLU A 17 -11.82 -16.40 1.27
CA GLU A 17 -11.87 -17.35 0.17
C GLU A 17 -12.50 -18.69 0.58
N SER A 18 -12.09 -19.25 1.73
CA SER A 18 -12.73 -20.46 2.26
C SER A 18 -14.23 -20.26 2.51
N ALA A 19 -14.62 -19.17 3.18
CA ALA A 19 -16.03 -18.85 3.40
C ALA A 19 -16.80 -18.58 2.10
N ALA A 20 -16.15 -18.02 1.08
CA ALA A 20 -16.78 -17.79 -0.22
C ALA A 20 -17.11 -19.11 -0.91
N GLN A 21 -16.25 -20.13 -0.77
CA GLN A 21 -16.50 -21.45 -1.30
C GLN A 21 -17.73 -22.09 -0.63
N ASP A 22 -17.88 -21.95 0.69
CA ASP A 22 -19.05 -22.43 1.42
C ASP A 22 -20.32 -21.67 1.03
N ALA A 23 -20.20 -20.36 0.79
CA ALA A 23 -21.31 -19.53 0.31
C ALA A 23 -21.82 -19.97 -1.07
N LEU A 24 -20.92 -20.37 -1.97
CA LEU A 24 -21.28 -20.92 -3.29
C LEU A 24 -22.08 -22.23 -3.17
N ASN A 25 -21.92 -22.96 -2.07
CA ASN A 25 -22.70 -24.17 -1.77
C ASN A 25 -24.07 -23.86 -1.13
N GLY A 26 -24.45 -22.59 -1.01
CA GLY A 26 -25.76 -22.15 -0.54
C GLY A 26 -25.80 -21.67 0.92
N ASP A 27 -24.67 -21.59 1.61
CA ASP A 27 -24.62 -21.09 2.99
C ASP A 27 -24.64 -19.54 3.03
N GLN A 28 -25.79 -18.98 3.37
CA GLN A 28 -25.94 -17.52 3.51
C GLN A 28 -25.16 -16.92 4.69
N ALA A 29 -24.89 -17.68 5.75
CA ALA A 29 -24.06 -17.23 6.86
C ALA A 29 -22.58 -17.13 6.42
N ALA A 30 -22.13 -18.07 5.59
CA ALA A 30 -20.82 -18.01 4.97
C ALA A 30 -20.66 -16.78 4.07
N ALA A 31 -21.69 -16.42 3.28
CA ALA A 31 -21.67 -15.20 2.44
C ALA A 31 -21.49 -13.91 3.26
N ARG A 32 -22.18 -13.80 4.40
CA ARG A 32 -22.01 -12.66 5.33
C ARG A 32 -20.61 -12.65 5.93
N THR A 33 -20.07 -13.82 6.26
CA THR A 33 -18.73 -13.99 6.81
C THR A 33 -17.66 -13.55 5.80
N THR A 34 -17.79 -13.95 4.53
CA THR A 34 -16.91 -13.49 3.44
C THR A 34 -16.91 -11.97 3.34
N LEU A 35 -18.09 -11.34 3.31
CA LEU A 35 -18.19 -9.89 3.19
C LEU A 35 -17.53 -9.16 4.37
N ALA A 36 -17.73 -9.66 5.59
CA ALA A 36 -17.10 -9.11 6.79
C ALA A 36 -15.58 -9.21 6.73
N LEU A 37 -15.04 -10.38 6.34
CA LEU A 37 -13.60 -10.62 6.25
C LEU A 37 -12.93 -9.76 5.16
N VAL A 38 -13.57 -9.60 3.99
CA VAL A 38 -13.06 -8.72 2.92
C VAL A 38 -13.08 -7.26 3.35
N THR A 39 -14.10 -6.85 4.10
CA THR A 39 -14.21 -5.47 4.61
C THR A 39 -13.11 -5.18 5.64
N ASP A 40 -12.85 -6.11 6.57
CA ASP A 40 -11.73 -5.98 7.53
C ASP A 40 -10.38 -5.97 6.82
N ALA A 41 -10.18 -6.89 5.86
CA ALA A 41 -8.95 -6.94 5.06
C ALA A 41 -8.69 -5.61 4.33
N ARG A 42 -9.75 -5.01 3.77
CA ARG A 42 -9.69 -3.71 3.12
C ARG A 42 -9.31 -2.61 4.11
N GLN A 43 -9.97 -2.57 5.27
CA GLN A 43 -9.73 -1.53 6.27
C GLN A 43 -8.29 -1.58 6.79
N ARG A 44 -7.74 -2.78 7.01
CA ARG A 44 -6.34 -2.96 7.42
C ARG A 44 -5.34 -2.72 6.30
N ALA A 45 -5.73 -2.90 5.05
CA ALA A 45 -4.88 -2.62 3.90
C ALA A 45 -4.73 -1.12 3.62
N GLU A 46 -5.70 -0.30 4.05
CA GLU A 46 -5.64 1.16 3.94
C GLU A 46 -4.39 1.68 4.67
N ASP A 47 -3.54 2.37 3.92
CA ASP A 47 -2.37 3.02 4.47
C ASP A 47 -2.73 4.47 4.72
N THR A 48 -3.08 4.78 5.96
CA THR A 48 -3.32 6.14 6.41
C THR A 48 -2.17 6.53 7.33
N GLY A 49 -1.40 7.53 6.94
CA GLY A 49 -0.36 8.06 7.82
C GLY A 49 0.52 9.09 7.15
N PRO A 50 1.05 10.04 7.91
CA PRO A 50 2.00 11.02 7.39
C PRO A 50 3.25 10.29 6.89
N GLY A 51 3.69 10.63 5.68
CA GLY A 51 5.04 10.37 5.22
C GLY A 51 5.82 11.67 5.13
N THR A 52 7.12 11.58 4.96
CA THR A 52 7.95 12.74 4.62
C THR A 52 8.41 12.58 3.19
N CYS A 53 8.41 13.67 2.43
CA CYS A 53 9.00 13.68 1.10
C CYS A 53 10.46 13.21 1.17
N ALA A 54 10.86 12.28 0.29
CA ALA A 54 12.24 11.80 0.26
C ALA A 54 13.23 12.75 -0.45
N HIS A 55 12.76 13.90 -0.96
CA HIS A 55 13.64 14.89 -1.57
C HIS A 55 14.49 15.57 -0.49
N PRO A 56 15.84 15.57 -0.57
CA PRO A 56 16.72 16.00 0.53
C PRO A 56 16.47 17.41 1.06
N ASN A 57 16.03 18.33 0.19
CA ASN A 57 15.75 19.72 0.54
C ASN A 57 14.24 20.02 0.67
N CYS A 58 13.40 19.01 0.86
CA CYS A 58 11.95 19.17 1.01
C CYS A 58 11.49 18.62 2.37
N SER A 59 10.83 19.45 3.16
CA SER A 59 10.27 19.08 4.47
C SER A 59 8.76 18.79 4.42
N ASN A 60 8.14 18.77 3.24
CA ASN A 60 6.70 18.57 3.10
C ASN A 60 6.27 17.18 3.57
N GLU A 61 5.14 17.15 4.26
CA GLU A 61 4.46 15.92 4.63
C GLU A 61 3.67 15.35 3.44
N LEU A 62 3.69 14.03 3.34
CA LEU A 62 2.90 13.25 2.41
C LEU A 62 1.63 12.81 3.14
N HIS A 63 0.53 13.49 2.84
CA HIS A 63 -0.79 13.02 3.23
C HIS A 63 -1.29 12.06 2.16
N TYR A 64 -1.11 10.76 2.42
CA TYR A 64 -1.65 9.70 1.57
C TYR A 64 -2.84 9.06 2.26
N VAL A 65 -3.96 9.05 1.54
CA VAL A 65 -5.16 8.31 1.92
C VAL A 65 -5.52 7.44 0.72
N GLY A 66 -5.18 6.16 0.77
CA GLY A 66 -5.40 5.28 -0.36
C GLY A 66 -4.94 3.85 -0.13
N ARG A 67 -5.07 3.04 -1.20
CA ARG A 67 -4.69 1.63 -1.23
C ARG A 67 -3.42 1.44 -2.05
N GLY A 68 -2.48 0.65 -1.55
CA GLY A 68 -1.22 0.36 -2.24
C GLY A 68 -0.03 1.14 -1.69
N ARG A 69 1.04 1.24 -2.49
CA ARG A 69 2.30 1.82 -2.03
C ARG A 69 2.18 3.34 -1.94
N ARG A 70 2.41 3.87 -0.74
CA ARG A 70 2.50 5.31 -0.48
C ARG A 70 3.50 5.97 -1.44
N PRO A 71 3.16 7.15 -2.02
CA PRO A 71 4.12 7.90 -2.82
C PRO A 71 5.35 8.24 -1.97
N LEU A 72 6.50 8.34 -2.64
CA LEU A 72 7.77 8.66 -1.99
C LEU A 72 8.06 10.18 -2.00
N TYR A 73 7.44 10.91 -2.91
CA TYR A 73 7.65 12.34 -3.14
C TYR A 73 6.32 13.08 -3.11
N CYS A 74 6.33 14.34 -2.66
CA CYS A 74 5.12 15.15 -2.52
C CYS A 74 4.60 15.72 -3.85
N SER A 75 5.47 15.80 -4.85
CA SER A 75 5.15 16.33 -6.18
C SER A 75 5.96 15.61 -7.27
N ALA A 76 5.50 15.78 -8.51
CA ALA A 76 6.25 15.32 -9.68
C ALA A 76 7.62 16.02 -9.82
N ASP A 77 7.72 17.26 -9.36
CA ASP A 77 8.95 18.06 -9.41
C ASP A 77 10.00 17.46 -8.46
N CYS A 78 9.66 17.23 -7.19
CA CYS A 78 10.57 16.58 -6.24
C CYS A 78 11.05 15.20 -6.73
N ARG A 79 10.20 14.45 -7.45
CA ARG A 79 10.59 13.19 -8.08
C ARG A 79 11.56 13.41 -9.24
N THR A 80 11.32 14.41 -10.07
CA THR A 80 12.12 14.73 -11.26
C THR A 80 13.51 15.23 -10.86
N ASP A 81 13.59 16.10 -9.88
CA ASP A 81 14.86 16.67 -9.39
C ASP A 81 15.79 15.57 -8.85
N VAL A 82 15.27 14.69 -8.00
CA VAL A 82 16.06 13.54 -7.48
C VAL A 82 16.49 12.62 -8.61
N TYR A 83 15.62 12.36 -9.59
CA TYR A 83 15.95 11.53 -10.74
C TYR A 83 17.09 12.12 -11.58
N GLN A 84 17.02 13.41 -11.89
CA GLN A 84 18.07 14.11 -12.65
C GLN A 84 19.40 14.13 -11.89
N ALA A 85 19.39 14.47 -10.60
CA ALA A 85 20.57 14.44 -9.75
C ALA A 85 21.22 13.04 -9.73
N THR A 86 20.40 11.98 -9.63
CA THR A 86 20.86 10.59 -9.67
C THR A 86 21.50 10.25 -11.02
N GLN A 87 20.90 10.66 -12.14
CA GLN A 87 21.49 10.45 -13.46
C GLN A 87 22.83 11.16 -13.63
N MET A 88 22.94 12.41 -13.17
CA MET A 88 24.18 13.17 -13.25
C MET A 88 25.30 12.51 -12.46
N ALA A 89 25.01 12.10 -11.22
CA ALA A 89 25.96 11.37 -10.38
C ALA A 89 26.39 10.05 -11.02
N ALA A 90 25.44 9.27 -11.56
CA ALA A 90 25.74 8.01 -12.24
C ALA A 90 26.65 8.20 -13.46
N ARG A 91 26.42 9.25 -14.25
CA ARG A 91 27.28 9.58 -15.40
C ARG A 91 28.69 9.97 -14.96
N ALA A 92 28.82 10.74 -13.88
CA ALA A 92 30.12 11.15 -13.35
C ALA A 92 30.96 9.98 -12.82
N LEU A 93 30.33 8.86 -12.43
CA LEU A 93 31.02 7.65 -11.95
C LEU A 93 31.55 6.74 -13.06
N ILE A 94 31.13 6.96 -14.31
CA ILE A 94 31.51 6.14 -15.48
C ILE A 94 32.55 6.88 -16.35
N ALA A 95 32.81 8.16 -16.07
CA ALA A 95 33.80 9.00 -16.74
C ALA A 95 35.18 8.89 -16.06
#